data_AF-A0A2V8R290-F1
#
_entry.id   AF-A0A2V8R290-F1
#
_cell.length_a   1.000
_cell.length_b   1.000
_cell.length_c   1.000
_cell.angle_alpha   90.00
_cell.angle_beta   90.00
_cell.angle_gamma   90.00
#
_symmetry.space_group_name_H-M   'P 1'
#
loop_
_entity.id
_entity.type
_entity.pdbx_description
1 polymer ?
#
loop_
_entity_poly.entity_id
_entity_poly.type
_entity_poly.pdbx_seq_one_letter_code
_entity_poly.pdbx_strand_id
1 'polypeptide(L)'
;MAALELAGIYLEQACWRGKLKEIERRRNELYERLQDELAEEPAQQSLFGPVRADLNLDSHVQLTRALTRVIGDPKRIPDSTRNWKLEPLAAEFPVVGRILEYRTLQKTLKFGETLLESVNPETGRIHPHFHQIGAPTGRMSCTDPNVQQIPHAFDMRRCFRAPEGRKLVVADYSQIRSSCASSPISPMIAASSRPSAPAQTSIARPPRRSSMFRSSR
;
A
#
# COMPACT_ATOMS: atom_id res chain seq x y z
N MET A 1 -0.97 13.23 24.97
CA MET A 1 -1.14 11.86 24.44
C MET A 1 -2.15 11.06 25.25
N ALA A 2 -2.06 10.99 26.58
CA ALA A 2 -3.03 10.27 27.42
C ALA A 2 -4.53 10.58 27.13
N ALA A 3 -4.87 11.85 26.84
CA ALA A 3 -6.25 12.21 26.47
C ALA A 3 -6.71 11.62 25.13
N LEU A 4 -5.80 11.43 24.16
CA LEU A 4 -6.11 10.80 22.87
C LEU A 4 -6.29 9.29 23.03
N GLU A 5 -5.45 8.67 23.87
CA GLU A 5 -5.56 7.24 24.20
C GLU A 5 -6.88 6.96 24.91
N LEU A 6 -7.25 7.79 25.89
CA LEU A 6 -8.51 7.65 26.63
C LEU A 6 -9.73 7.92 25.73
N ALA A 7 -9.68 8.95 24.88
CA ALA A 7 -10.79 9.27 23.98
C ALA A 7 -11.04 8.16 22.96
N GLY A 8 -9.98 7.50 22.49
CA GLY A 8 -10.04 6.44 21.51
C GLY A 8 -10.55 6.88 20.14
N ILE A 9 -10.49 5.97 19.18
CA ILE A 9 -10.93 6.17 17.80
C ILE A 9 -12.11 5.24 17.54
N TYR A 10 -13.22 5.81 17.08
CA TYR A 10 -14.39 5.02 16.73
C TYR A 10 -14.20 4.31 15.38
N LEU A 11 -14.49 3.01 15.37
CA LEU A 11 -14.49 2.18 14.17
C LEU A 11 -15.87 1.56 13.98
N GLU A 12 -16.47 1.80 12.82
CA GLU A 12 -17.71 1.11 12.43
C GLU A 12 -17.39 -0.35 12.06
N GLN A 13 -17.62 -1.26 13.01
CA GLN A 13 -17.27 -2.67 12.87
C GLN A 13 -17.97 -3.36 11.68
N ALA A 14 -19.23 -2.98 11.39
CA ALA A 14 -19.98 -3.55 10.28
C ALA A 14 -19.35 -3.20 8.92
N CYS A 15 -18.97 -1.93 8.72
CA CYS A 15 -18.23 -1.48 7.55
C CYS A 15 -16.89 -2.23 7.44
N TRP A 16 -16.15 -2.32 8.54
CA TRP A 16 -14.83 -2.95 8.55
C TRP A 16 -14.88 -4.43 8.18
N ARG A 17 -15.80 -5.19 8.80
CA ARG A 17 -16.03 -6.60 8.48
C ARG A 17 -16.46 -6.80 7.02
N GLY A 18 -17.27 -5.89 6.48
CA GLY A 18 -17.64 -5.90 5.05
C GLY A 18 -16.42 -5.77 4.15
N LYS A 19 -15.49 -4.86 4.47
CA LYS A 19 -14.23 -4.69 3.74
C LYS A 19 -13.29 -5.87 3.87
N LEU A 20 -13.19 -6.48 5.05
CA LEU A 20 -12.41 -7.71 5.24
C LEU A 20 -12.92 -8.85 4.36
N LYS A 21 -14.24 -9.04 4.27
CA LYS A 21 -14.83 -10.06 3.38
C LYS A 21 -14.52 -9.79 1.90
N GLU A 22 -14.53 -8.53 1.47
CA GLU A 22 -14.18 -8.14 0.11
C GLU A 22 -12.71 -8.49 -0.22
N ILE A 23 -11.80 -8.18 0.70
CA ILE A 23 -10.37 -8.50 0.61
C ILE A 23 -10.16 -10.01 0.60
N GLU A 24 -10.86 -10.73 1.47
CA GLU A 24 -10.79 -12.18 1.60
C GLU A 24 -11.21 -12.87 0.30
N ARG A 25 -12.34 -12.44 -0.28
CA ARG A 25 -12.80 -12.95 -1.57
C ARG A 25 -11.76 -12.75 -2.66
N ARG A 26 -11.21 -11.54 -2.80
CA ARG A 26 -10.18 -11.24 -3.82
C ARG A 26 -8.90 -12.05 -3.59
N ARG A 27 -8.50 -12.25 -2.33
CA ARG A 27 -7.37 -13.11 -1.97
C ARG A 27 -7.62 -14.55 -2.45
N ASN A 28 -8.81 -15.10 -2.19
CA ASN A 28 -9.14 -16.48 -2.57
C ASN A 28 -9.20 -16.65 -4.09
N GLU A 29 -9.80 -15.70 -4.82
CA GLU A 29 -9.82 -15.71 -6.28
C GLU A 29 -8.41 -15.70 -6.89
N LEU A 30 -7.49 -14.90 -6.31
CA LEU A 30 -6.09 -14.89 -6.73
C LEU A 30 -5.36 -16.18 -6.36
N TYR A 31 -5.67 -16.74 -5.19
CA TYR A 31 -5.10 -18.00 -4.73
C TYR A 31 -5.45 -19.14 -5.68
N GLU A 32 -6.73 -19.28 -6.05
CA GLU A 32 -7.19 -20.31 -7.00
C GLU A 32 -6.53 -20.14 -8.38
N ARG A 33 -6.46 -18.91 -8.90
CA ARG A 33 -5.77 -18.63 -10.17
C ARG A 33 -4.29 -18.96 -10.12
N LEU A 34 -3.62 -18.63 -9.02
CA LEU A 34 -2.20 -18.96 -8.82
C LEU A 34 -2.00 -20.47 -8.70
N GLN A 35 -2.91 -21.18 -8.06
CA GLN A 35 -2.88 -22.64 -8.05
C GLN A 35 -3.06 -23.19 -9.45
N ASP A 36 -4.00 -22.72 -10.27
CA ASP A 36 -4.17 -23.20 -11.64
C ASP A 36 -2.93 -22.94 -12.52
N GLU A 37 -2.26 -21.80 -12.35
CA GLU A 37 -1.07 -21.44 -13.13
C GLU A 37 0.22 -22.15 -12.67
N LEU A 38 0.33 -22.49 -11.38
CA LEU A 38 1.56 -23.02 -10.79
C LEU A 38 1.46 -24.49 -10.38
N ALA A 39 0.25 -25.06 -10.30
CA ALA A 39 0.05 -26.44 -9.86
C ALA A 39 0.87 -27.41 -10.70
N GLU A 40 1.47 -28.37 -10.01
CA GLU A 40 2.14 -29.48 -10.66
C GLU A 40 1.08 -30.36 -11.35
N GLU A 41 1.29 -30.70 -12.62
CA GLU A 41 0.68 -31.91 -13.17
C GLU A 41 1.25 -33.09 -12.36
N PRO A 42 0.42 -33.85 -11.62
CA PRO A 42 0.94 -34.93 -10.81
C PRO A 42 1.61 -35.97 -11.72
N ALA A 43 2.90 -36.22 -11.48
CA ALA A 43 3.68 -37.22 -12.20
C ALA A 43 3.15 -38.66 -11.99
N GLN A 44 2.25 -38.86 -11.03
CA GLN A 44 1.55 -40.12 -10.81
C GLN A 44 0.05 -39.91 -10.93
N GLN A 45 -0.53 -40.48 -11.98
CA GLN A 45 -1.96 -40.77 -12.04
C GLN A 45 -2.27 -41.75 -10.91
N SER A 46 -2.69 -41.22 -9.76
CA SER A 46 -3.34 -42.02 -8.74
C SER A 46 -4.62 -42.60 -9.33
N LEU A 47 -4.93 -43.85 -8.96
CA LEU A 47 -6.15 -44.59 -9.33
C LEU A 47 -7.47 -43.84 -9.02
N PHE A 48 -7.41 -42.70 -8.33
CA PHE A 48 -8.53 -41.85 -7.93
C PHE A 48 -8.59 -40.48 -8.64
N GLY A 49 -7.83 -40.28 -9.73
CA GLY A 49 -7.82 -39.05 -10.52
C GLY A 49 -6.58 -38.17 -10.28
N PRO A 50 -6.43 -37.06 -11.03
CA PRO A 50 -5.28 -36.17 -10.89
C PRO A 50 -5.32 -35.49 -9.52
N VAL A 51 -4.47 -35.94 -8.60
CA VAL A 51 -4.25 -35.28 -7.31
C VAL A 51 -3.36 -34.08 -7.56
N ARG A 52 -3.95 -32.89 -7.78
CA ARG A 52 -3.18 -31.64 -7.80
C ARG A 52 -2.55 -31.46 -6.42
N ALA A 53 -1.23 -31.37 -6.37
CA ALA A 53 -0.55 -31.04 -5.12
C ALA A 53 -0.71 -29.54 -4.87
N ASP A 54 -1.53 -29.17 -3.87
CA ASP A 54 -1.70 -27.77 -3.46
C ASP A 54 -0.34 -27.15 -3.10
N LEU A 55 0.02 -26.06 -3.79
CA LEU A 55 1.22 -25.30 -3.49
C LEU A 55 0.95 -24.33 -2.33
N ASN A 56 1.79 -24.40 -1.30
CA ASN A 56 1.78 -23.42 -0.22
C ASN A 56 2.52 -22.14 -0.68
N LEU A 57 1.76 -21.12 -1.06
CA LEU A 57 2.27 -19.82 -1.54
C LEU A 57 2.96 -18.97 -0.46
N ASP A 58 2.75 -19.31 0.82
CA ASP A 58 3.44 -18.67 1.94
C ASP A 58 4.84 -19.27 2.17
N SER A 59 5.10 -20.46 1.62
CA SER A 59 6.39 -21.13 1.74
C SER A 59 7.40 -20.61 0.73
N HIS A 60 8.48 -20.01 1.24
CA HIS A 60 9.60 -19.50 0.43
C HIS A 60 10.19 -20.58 -0.49
N VAL A 61 10.38 -21.80 0.02
CA VAL A 61 11.03 -22.89 -0.72
C VAL A 61 10.15 -23.39 -1.87
N GLN A 62 8.86 -23.61 -1.60
CA GLN A 62 7.92 -24.08 -2.63
C GLN A 62 7.70 -23.03 -3.70
N LEU A 63 7.58 -21.76 -3.32
CA LEU A 63 7.41 -20.66 -4.26
C LEU A 63 8.65 -20.45 -5.14
N THR A 64 9.86 -20.53 -4.56
CA THR A 64 11.11 -20.44 -5.33
C THR A 64 11.18 -21.56 -6.36
N ARG A 65 10.83 -22.79 -5.96
CA ARG A 65 10.79 -23.94 -6.87
C ARG A 65 9.79 -23.73 -8.01
N ALA A 66 8.59 -23.21 -7.71
CA ALA A 66 7.57 -22.94 -8.71
C ALA A 66 8.00 -21.82 -9.68
N LEU A 67 8.59 -20.73 -9.16
CA LEU A 67 9.11 -19.64 -9.96
C LEU A 67 10.28 -20.06 -10.87
N THR A 68 11.20 -20.92 -10.40
CA THR A 68 12.30 -21.43 -11.22
C THR A 68 11.81 -22.19 -12.44
N ARG A 69 10.68 -22.90 -12.33
CA ARG A 69 10.08 -23.60 -13.48
C ARG A 69 9.49 -22.64 -14.51
N VAL A 70 8.80 -21.60 -14.04
CA VAL A 70 8.13 -20.62 -14.94
C VAL A 70 9.15 -19.70 -15.60
N ILE A 71 10.18 -19.26 -14.87
CA ILE A 71 11.18 -18.29 -15.33
C ILE A 71 12.31 -18.99 -16.11
N GLY A 72 12.58 -20.27 -15.83
CA GLY A 72 13.59 -21.09 -16.53
C GLY A 72 15.05 -20.76 -16.19
N ASP A 73 15.35 -19.59 -15.62
CA ASP A 73 16.69 -19.19 -15.20
C ASP A 73 16.80 -19.02 -13.67
N PRO A 74 17.48 -19.93 -12.95
CA PRO A 74 17.63 -19.87 -11.50
C PRO A 74 18.52 -18.71 -11.03
N LYS A 75 19.34 -18.09 -11.89
CA LYS A 75 20.20 -16.95 -11.48
C LYS A 75 19.44 -15.62 -11.38
N ARG A 76 18.30 -15.52 -12.08
CA ARG A 76 17.43 -14.34 -12.04
C ARG A 76 16.53 -14.33 -10.82
N ILE A 77 16.39 -15.46 -10.12
CA ILE A 77 15.55 -15.57 -8.93
C ILE A 77 16.42 -15.23 -7.71
N PRO A 78 16.05 -14.18 -6.96
CA PRO A 78 16.79 -13.82 -5.77
C PRO A 78 16.71 -14.91 -4.70
N ASP A 79 17.80 -15.10 -3.93
CA ASP A 79 17.85 -16.05 -2.78
C ASP A 79 16.77 -15.80 -1.71
N SER A 80 16.14 -14.62 -1.75
CA SER A 80 15.10 -14.20 -0.82
C SER A 80 13.88 -13.70 -1.58
N THR A 81 12.73 -14.32 -1.32
CA THR A 81 11.44 -13.99 -1.93
C THR A 81 10.81 -12.79 -1.22
N ARG A 82 11.61 -11.79 -0.84
CA ARG A 82 11.11 -10.52 -0.28
C ARG A 82 10.50 -9.69 -1.41
N ASN A 83 9.43 -8.96 -1.10
CA ASN A 83 8.65 -8.23 -2.10
C ASN A 83 9.52 -7.34 -3.01
N TRP A 84 10.44 -6.56 -2.45
CA TRP A 84 11.32 -5.65 -3.20
C TRP A 84 12.25 -6.33 -4.22
N LYS A 85 12.62 -7.61 -3.99
CA LYS A 85 13.46 -8.34 -4.96
C LYS A 85 12.64 -8.94 -6.11
N LEU A 86 11.34 -9.14 -5.89
CA LEU A 86 10.41 -9.70 -6.87
C LEU A 86 9.70 -8.62 -7.70
N GLU A 87 9.66 -7.38 -7.22
CA GLU A 87 9.13 -6.23 -7.95
C GLU A 87 9.69 -6.06 -9.38
N PRO A 88 11.02 -6.14 -9.64
CA PRO A 88 11.52 -6.05 -11.01
C PRO A 88 11.04 -7.23 -11.89
N LEU A 89 10.92 -8.43 -11.30
CA LEU A 89 10.44 -9.62 -11.99
C LEU A 89 8.93 -9.55 -12.28
N ALA A 90 8.16 -8.74 -11.56
CA ALA A 90 6.73 -8.54 -11.80
C ALA A 90 6.44 -7.81 -13.13
N ALA A 91 7.39 -7.03 -13.64
CA ALA A 91 7.27 -6.39 -14.95
C ALA A 91 7.44 -7.40 -16.10
N GLU A 92 8.28 -8.41 -15.92
CA GLU A 92 8.56 -9.45 -16.92
C GLU A 92 7.57 -10.63 -16.83
N PHE A 93 7.14 -10.98 -15.62
CA PHE A 93 6.31 -12.15 -15.35
C PHE A 93 5.03 -11.77 -14.59
N PRO A 94 3.85 -11.78 -15.25
CA PRO A 94 2.57 -11.44 -14.63
C PRO A 94 2.25 -12.28 -13.38
N VAL A 95 2.69 -13.54 -13.34
CA VAL A 95 2.51 -14.44 -12.19
C VAL A 95 3.18 -13.90 -10.92
N VAL A 96 4.36 -13.28 -11.05
CA VAL A 96 5.09 -12.69 -9.92
C VAL A 96 4.32 -11.48 -9.37
N GLY A 97 3.74 -10.66 -10.25
CA GLY A 97 2.86 -9.56 -9.85
C GLY A 97 1.65 -10.04 -9.04
N ARG A 98 1.00 -11.12 -9.47
CA ARG A 98 -0.14 -11.71 -8.74
C ARG A 98 0.26 -12.28 -7.39
N ILE A 99 1.44 -12.91 -7.27
CA ILE A 99 1.97 -13.38 -5.98
C ILE A 99 2.20 -12.22 -5.01
N LEU A 100 2.76 -11.11 -5.50
CA LEU A 100 2.96 -9.90 -4.70
C LEU A 100 1.63 -9.29 -4.24
N GLU A 101 0.62 -9.28 -5.12
CA GLU A 101 -0.72 -8.84 -4.78
C GLU A 101 -1.34 -9.73 -3.69
N TYR A 102 -1.30 -11.06 -3.86
CA TYR A 102 -1.79 -12.02 -2.87
C TYR A 102 -1.19 -11.78 -1.48
N ARG A 103 0.14 -11.63 -1.39
CA ARG A 103 0.84 -11.36 -0.12
C ARG A 103 0.46 -10.03 0.50
N THR A 104 0.24 -9.02 -0.34
CA THR A 104 -0.20 -7.70 0.12
C THR A 104 -1.60 -7.79 0.72
N LEU A 105 -2.53 -8.48 0.05
CA LEU A 105 -3.89 -8.72 0.54
C LEU A 105 -3.88 -9.52 1.85
N GLN A 106 -3.08 -10.58 1.94
CA GLN A 106 -2.96 -11.40 3.15
C GLN A 106 -2.45 -10.58 4.34
N LYS A 107 -1.45 -9.71 4.12
CA LYS A 107 -0.94 -8.80 5.15
C LYS A 107 -2.01 -7.79 5.60
N THR A 108 -2.74 -7.21 4.64
CA THR A 108 -3.84 -6.27 4.93
C THR A 108 -4.96 -6.95 5.72
N LEU A 109 -5.31 -8.18 5.35
CA LEU A 109 -6.33 -8.97 6.03
C LEU A 109 -5.93 -9.25 7.48
N LYS A 110 -4.71 -9.77 7.71
CA LYS A 110 -4.19 -10.02 9.05
C LYS A 110 -4.16 -8.75 9.92
N PHE A 111 -3.71 -7.62 9.35
CA PHE A 111 -3.74 -6.34 10.06
C PHE A 111 -5.16 -5.93 10.44
N GLY A 112 -6.13 -6.10 9.53
CA GLY A 112 -7.50 -5.69 9.78
C GLY A 112 -8.25 -6.61 10.75
N GLU A 113 -7.92 -7.90 10.81
CA GLU A 113 -8.42 -8.83 11.85
C GLU A 113 -7.91 -8.43 13.22
N THR A 114 -6.59 -8.24 13.38
CA THR A 114 -5.99 -7.79 14.65
C THR A 114 -6.55 -6.44 15.11
N LEU A 115 -6.79 -5.52 14.18
CA LEU A 115 -7.39 -4.22 14.51
C LEU A 115 -8.82 -4.38 15.06
N LEU A 116 -9.60 -5.29 14.47
CA LEU A 116 -10.97 -5.56 14.89
C LEU A 116 -11.02 -6.20 16.28
N GLU A 117 -10.09 -7.10 16.59
CA GLU A 117 -9.91 -7.70 17.92
C GLU A 117 -9.49 -6.67 18.97
N SER A 118 -8.78 -5.62 18.56
CA SER A 118 -8.31 -4.55 19.44
C SER A 118 -9.40 -3.51 19.79
N VAL A 119 -10.63 -3.69 19.30
CA VAL A 119 -11.75 -2.81 19.64
C VAL A 119 -12.23 -3.13 21.06
N ASN A 120 -12.22 -2.12 21.94
CA ASN A 120 -12.69 -2.29 23.31
C ASN A 120 -14.22 -2.53 23.31
N PRO A 121 -14.72 -3.62 23.93
CA PRO A 121 -16.13 -3.97 23.93
C PRO A 121 -17.01 -2.99 24.74
N GLU A 122 -16.46 -2.29 25.73
CA GLU A 122 -17.18 -1.34 26.58
C GLU A 122 -17.35 0.01 25.89
N THR A 123 -16.29 0.52 25.26
CA THR A 123 -16.31 1.85 24.63
C THR A 123 -16.70 1.79 23.15
N GLY A 124 -16.59 0.63 22.52
CA GLY A 124 -16.71 0.45 21.06
C GLY A 124 -15.62 1.19 20.28
N ARG A 125 -14.49 1.51 20.91
CA ARG A 125 -13.41 2.31 20.33
C ARG A 125 -12.08 1.59 20.42
N ILE A 126 -11.16 1.99 19.55
CA ILE A 126 -9.77 1.56 19.55
C ILE A 126 -8.97 2.55 20.39
N HIS A 127 -8.20 2.03 21.35
CA HIS A 127 -7.38 2.82 22.27
C HIS A 127 -5.89 2.55 22.00
N PRO A 128 -5.31 3.16 20.97
CA PRO A 128 -3.90 2.93 20.64
C PRO A 128 -2.98 3.55 21.69
N HIS A 129 -1.82 2.93 21.91
CA HIS A 129 -0.75 3.50 22.72
C HIS A 129 0.19 4.34 21.86
N PHE A 130 0.48 5.57 22.28
CA PHE A 130 1.38 6.47 21.59
C PHE A 130 2.69 6.68 22.34
N HIS A 131 3.78 6.28 21.70
CA HIS A 131 5.13 6.46 22.20
C HIS A 131 5.68 7.80 21.69
N GLN A 132 5.86 8.75 22.60
CA GLN A 132 6.42 10.07 22.28
C GLN A 132 7.91 10.00 21.92
N ILE A 133 8.66 9.09 22.57
CA ILE A 133 10.09 8.87 22.34
C ILE A 133 10.26 7.40 21.95
N GLY A 134 9.97 7.08 20.69
CA GLY A 134 10.03 5.71 20.17
C GLY A 134 10.88 5.55 18.93
N ALA A 135 10.93 6.54 18.04
CA ALA A 135 11.75 6.50 16.83
C ALA A 135 13.06 7.29 17.01
N PRO A 136 14.21 6.80 16.49
CA PRO A 136 15.49 7.54 16.51
C PRO A 136 15.42 8.91 15.83
N THR A 137 14.41 9.11 14.97
CA THR A 137 14.16 10.35 14.23
C THR A 137 13.41 11.41 15.03
N GLY A 138 13.00 11.12 16.27
CA GLY A 138 12.16 12.01 17.10
C GLY A 138 10.67 12.02 16.70
N ARG A 139 10.23 11.13 15.79
CA ARG A 139 8.82 10.96 15.44
C ARG A 139 8.08 10.15 16.51
N MET A 140 6.81 10.50 16.75
CA MET A 140 5.92 9.65 17.55
C MET A 140 5.69 8.31 16.85
N SER A 141 5.65 7.22 17.62
CA SER A 141 5.21 5.90 17.14
C SER A 141 3.95 5.47 17.88
N CYS A 142 3.27 4.47 17.33
CA CYS A 142 2.01 3.95 17.86
C CYS A 142 2.04 2.43 17.88
N THR A 143 1.61 1.83 18.99
CA THR A 143 1.44 0.37 19.15
C THR A 143 0.07 0.04 19.74
N ASP A 144 -0.30 -1.23 19.66
CA ASP A 144 -1.44 -1.81 20.39
C ASP A 144 -2.78 -1.07 20.25
N PRO A 145 -3.35 -0.91 19.03
CA PRO A 145 -2.83 -1.27 17.72
C PRO A 145 -2.23 -0.07 16.96
N ASN A 146 -1.38 -0.31 15.95
CA ASN A 146 -0.76 0.75 15.18
C ASN A 146 -1.74 1.42 14.19
N VAL A 147 -2.42 2.48 14.65
CA VAL A 147 -3.37 3.26 13.84
C VAL A 147 -2.70 4.18 12.81
N GLN A 148 -1.37 4.36 12.85
CA GLN A 148 -0.67 5.14 11.83
C GLN A 148 -0.52 4.39 10.50
N GLN A 149 -0.56 3.05 10.55
CA GLN A 149 -0.33 2.18 9.40
C GLN A 149 -1.62 1.68 8.73
N ILE A 150 -2.76 2.35 8.97
CA ILE A 150 -4.03 1.95 8.36
C ILE A 150 -3.91 1.97 6.83
N PRO A 151 -4.15 0.81 6.17
CA PRO A 151 -4.09 0.70 4.71
C PRO A 151 -4.99 1.70 4.00
N HIS A 152 -4.50 2.23 2.88
CA HIS A 152 -5.31 3.06 1.97
C HIS A 152 -6.19 2.22 1.03
N ALA A 153 -5.90 0.92 0.91
CA ALA A 153 -6.62 0.02 0.04
C ALA A 153 -8.07 -0.20 0.50
N PHE A 154 -8.96 -0.53 -0.45
CA PHE A 154 -10.37 -0.88 -0.21
C PHE A 154 -11.19 0.15 0.57
N ASP A 155 -10.78 1.42 0.55
CA ASP A 155 -11.45 2.49 1.30
C ASP A 155 -11.59 2.18 2.81
N MET A 156 -10.70 1.35 3.38
CA MET A 156 -10.81 0.93 4.79
C MET A 156 -10.87 2.11 5.76
N ARG A 157 -10.20 3.23 5.41
CA ARG A 157 -10.25 4.47 6.18
C ARG A 157 -11.65 5.07 6.33
N ARG A 158 -12.59 4.77 5.44
CA ARG A 158 -13.99 5.25 5.52
C ARG A 158 -14.76 4.62 6.67
N CYS A 159 -14.32 3.47 7.18
CA CYS A 159 -14.97 2.84 8.32
C CYS A 159 -14.67 3.55 9.65
N PHE A 160 -13.69 4.47 9.68
CA PHE A 160 -13.50 5.37 10.82
C PHE A 160 -14.47 6.53 10.69
N ARG A 161 -15.51 6.53 11.52
CA ARG A 161 -16.54 7.57 11.53
C ARG A 161 -16.48 8.39 12.80
N ALA A 162 -16.95 9.63 12.71
CA ALA A 162 -17.30 10.36 13.91
C ALA A 162 -18.55 9.74 14.55
N PRO A 163 -18.65 9.74 15.89
CA PRO A 163 -19.90 9.42 16.56
C PRO A 163 -20.99 10.43 16.18
N GLU A 164 -22.24 10.07 16.43
CA GLU A 164 -23.40 10.91 16.12
C GLU A 164 -23.26 12.31 16.70
N GLY A 165 -23.65 13.32 15.92
CA GLY A 165 -23.52 14.73 16.30
C GLY A 165 -22.10 15.30 16.21
N ARG A 166 -21.08 14.54 15.78
CA ARG A 166 -19.70 15.01 15.59
C ARG A 166 -19.24 14.83 14.14
N LYS A 167 -18.15 15.52 13.78
CA LYS A 167 -17.46 15.39 12.50
C LYS A 167 -15.97 15.14 12.72
N LEU A 168 -15.37 14.32 11.86
CA LEU A 168 -13.92 14.18 11.83
C LEU A 168 -13.34 15.33 11.02
N VAL A 169 -12.33 16.00 11.58
CA VAL A 169 -11.55 17.02 10.89
C VAL A 169 -10.17 16.44 10.63
N VAL A 170 -9.80 16.35 9.36
CA VAL A 170 -8.47 15.92 8.94
C VAL A 170 -7.69 17.16 8.53
N ALA A 171 -6.57 17.40 9.21
CA ALA A 171 -5.62 18.44 8.87
C ALA A 171 -4.29 17.77 8.54
N ASP A 172 -3.88 17.85 7.27
CA ASP A 172 -2.58 17.40 6.81
C ASP A 172 -1.73 18.63 6.49
N TYR A 173 -0.49 18.64 6.98
CA TYR A 173 0.44 19.70 6.65
C TYR A 173 1.02 19.42 5.26
N SER A 174 0.52 20.16 4.27
CA SER A 174 1.10 20.17 2.94
C SER A 174 2.58 20.60 3.02
N GLN A 175 3.50 19.68 2.75
CA GLN A 175 4.95 19.93 2.54
C GLN A 175 5.90 19.99 3.77
N ILE A 176 5.66 19.22 4.84
CA ILE A 176 6.68 19.14 5.93
C ILE A 176 8.07 18.68 5.42
N ARG A 177 8.15 17.91 4.32
CA ARG A 177 9.42 17.32 3.88
C ARG A 177 10.26 18.18 2.93
N SER A 178 9.70 19.21 2.30
CA SER A 178 10.43 19.99 1.27
C SER A 178 11.34 21.09 1.84
N SER A 179 11.15 21.49 3.11
CA SER A 179 11.90 22.63 3.68
C SER A 179 13.22 22.27 4.37
N CYS A 180 13.47 21.00 4.71
CA CYS A 180 14.63 20.63 5.53
C CYS A 180 15.86 20.14 4.74
N ALA A 181 15.77 20.04 3.42
CA ALA A 181 16.88 19.56 2.58
C ALA A 181 17.76 20.68 1.97
N SER A 182 17.42 21.97 2.16
CA SER A 182 18.23 23.09 1.66
C SER A 182 18.97 23.81 2.78
N SER A 183 19.86 23.10 3.47
CA SER A 183 20.93 23.74 4.24
C SER A 183 22.22 22.95 4.06
N PRO A 184 23.04 23.26 3.04
CA PRO A 184 24.47 23.02 3.18
C PRO A 184 24.99 24.05 4.19
N ILE A 185 25.48 23.55 5.32
CA ILE A 185 26.33 24.33 6.23
C ILE A 185 27.57 24.74 5.42
N SER A 186 27.69 26.02 5.11
CA SER A 186 28.95 26.67 4.71
C SER A 186 28.92 28.11 5.22
N PRO A 187 29.97 28.58 5.94
CA PRO A 187 29.96 29.90 6.52
C PRO A 187 30.35 30.97 5.48
N MET A 188 29.68 32.12 5.58
CA MET A 188 30.15 33.46 5.19
C MET A 188 30.46 33.72 3.69
N ILE A 189 29.62 34.54 3.04
CA ILE A 189 29.94 35.87 2.46
C ILE A 189 28.83 36.32 1.47
N ALA A 190 28.43 37.59 1.63
CA ALA A 190 27.80 38.52 0.70
C ALA A 190 26.34 38.33 0.23
N ALA A 191 25.50 39.20 0.80
CA ALA A 191 24.40 39.95 0.19
C ALA A 191 24.17 39.78 -1.33
N SER A 192 22.94 39.37 -1.70
CA SER A 192 22.08 40.22 -2.53
C SER A 192 20.63 39.74 -2.48
N SER A 193 19.75 40.70 -2.25
CA SER A 193 18.31 40.62 -2.18
C SER A 193 17.68 40.49 -3.57
N ARG A 194 16.79 39.50 -3.77
CA ARG A 194 15.66 39.62 -4.70
C ARG A 194 14.42 38.86 -4.18
N PRO A 195 13.24 39.49 -4.16
CA PRO A 195 12.02 38.86 -3.69
C PRO A 195 11.34 37.99 -4.74
N SER A 196 10.57 37.02 -4.24
CA SER A 196 9.75 36.04 -4.94
C SER A 196 8.59 36.67 -5.72
N ALA A 197 8.34 36.18 -6.93
CA ALA A 197 7.12 36.44 -7.71
C ALA A 197 6.21 35.20 -7.67
N PRO A 198 4.88 35.35 -7.42
CA PRO A 198 3.95 34.23 -7.39
C PRO A 198 3.17 34.05 -8.71
N ALA A 199 2.56 32.87 -8.82
CA ALA A 199 1.40 32.49 -9.65
C ALA A 199 1.61 32.31 -11.18
N GLN A 200 1.62 31.04 -11.60
CA GLN A 200 1.27 30.65 -12.96
C GLN A 200 -0.26 30.65 -13.10
N THR A 201 -0.80 31.66 -13.79
CA THR A 201 -2.15 31.62 -14.36
C THR A 201 -2.01 31.30 -15.84
N SER A 202 -2.56 30.15 -16.26
CA SER A 202 -2.60 29.70 -17.65
C SER A 202 -3.58 30.56 -18.45
N ILE A 203 -3.07 31.32 -19.43
CA ILE A 203 -3.88 32.01 -20.43
C ILE A 203 -3.80 31.20 -21.74
N ALA A 204 -4.97 30.79 -22.23
CA ALA A 204 -5.17 30.07 -23.47
C ALA A 204 -4.73 30.90 -24.70
N ARG A 205 -4.03 30.27 -25.64
CA ARG A 205 -3.70 30.83 -26.97
C ARG A 205 -4.85 30.59 -27.97
N PRO A 206 -5.29 31.58 -28.76
CA PRO A 206 -6.20 31.35 -29.89
C PRO A 206 -5.43 30.92 -31.16
N PRO A 207 -6.12 30.31 -32.15
CA PRO A 207 -5.49 29.62 -33.28
C PRO A 207 -5.01 30.57 -34.39
N ARG A 208 -3.92 30.18 -35.06
CA ARG A 208 -3.34 30.88 -36.22
C ARG A 208 -4.22 30.71 -37.46
N ARG A 209 -4.64 31.82 -38.07
CA ARG A 209 -5.17 31.85 -39.45
C ARG A 209 -4.01 31.86 -40.44
N SER A 210 -4.00 30.91 -41.36
CA SER A 210 -3.14 30.87 -42.54
C SER A 210 -3.84 31.54 -43.72
N SER A 211 -3.34 32.70 -44.16
CA SER A 211 -3.69 33.31 -45.45
C SER A 211 -2.59 33.00 -46.47
N MET A 212 -2.84 32.04 -47.36
CA MET A 212 -2.10 31.94 -48.63
C MET A 212 -2.76 32.89 -49.64
N PHE A 213 -2.05 33.97 -49.96
CA PHE A 213 -2.27 34.75 -51.17
C PHE A 213 -1.12 34.37 -52.13
N ARG A 214 -1.44 33.81 -53.30
CA ARG A 214 -0.52 33.72 -54.44
C ARG A 214 -1.23 34.26 -55.67
N SER A 215 -0.58 35.23 -56.29
CA SER A 215 -1.01 35.99 -57.47
C SER A 215 -0.75 35.22 -58.77
N SER A 216 -1.75 35.25 -59.65
CA SER A 216 -1.74 35.29 -61.12
C SER A 216 -0.49 34.88 -61.92
N ARG A 217 -0.66 33.92 -62.83
CA ARG A 217 -0.59 34.09 -64.30
C ARG A 217 -1.46 33.06 -64.97
#